data_AF-A0A3N5PA15-F1
#
_entry.id   AF-A0A3N5PA15-F1
#
_cell.length_a   1.000
_cell.length_b   1.000
_cell.length_c   1.000
_cell.angle_alpha   90.00
_cell.angle_beta   90.00
_cell.angle_gamma   90.00
#
_symmetry.space_group_name_H-M   'P 1'
#
loop_
_entity.id
_entity.type
_entity.pdbx_description
1 polymer ?
#
loop_
_entity_poly.entity_id
_entity_poly.type
_entity_poly.pdbx_seq_one_letter_code
_entity_poly.pdbx_strand_id
1 'polypeptide(L)'
;MGRNKIDLDTEAVLDLLQQGLSQVEAAGELGVSIPTLAKKIAEMQTKQGLILKYRAIQSLQLTELQCRCLDAITPEKIAVADLKDLVGAYKILKDKELVVEGQPTEIRGLVAYLVELEKRNLALSEPIDVSEFEEFQEGKTLQ
;
A
#
# COMPACT_ATOMS: atom_id res chain seq x y z
N MET A 1 24.98 43.19 -1.55
CA MET A 1 25.80 42.11 -2.16
C MET A 1 25.13 40.77 -1.88
N GLY A 2 24.35 40.24 -2.81
CA GLY A 2 23.75 38.91 -2.68
C GLY A 2 24.84 37.86 -2.86
N ARG A 3 25.14 37.08 -1.81
CA ARG A 3 26.14 36.02 -1.86
C ARG A 3 25.60 34.87 -2.72
N ASN A 4 26.38 34.41 -3.70
CA ASN A 4 26.01 33.32 -4.60
C ASN A 4 25.54 32.09 -3.79
N LYS A 5 24.38 31.50 -4.18
CA LYS A 5 23.88 30.26 -3.58
C LYS A 5 24.88 29.14 -3.92
N ILE A 6 25.45 28.53 -2.88
CA ILE A 6 26.19 27.27 -3.01
C ILE A 6 25.14 26.19 -3.29
N ASP A 7 25.26 25.50 -4.42
CA ASP A 7 24.40 24.36 -4.73
C ASP A 7 24.92 23.11 -4.01
N LEU A 8 24.40 22.90 -2.81
CA LEU A 8 24.66 21.69 -2.02
C LEU A 8 23.82 20.53 -2.56
N ASP A 9 24.44 19.38 -2.76
CA ASP A 9 23.72 18.15 -3.06
C ASP A 9 22.79 17.78 -1.89
N THR A 10 21.55 17.45 -2.21
CA THR A 10 20.50 17.19 -1.23
C THR A 10 20.56 15.76 -0.72
N GLU A 11 21.04 14.82 -1.54
CA GLU A 11 21.20 13.41 -1.16
C GLU A 11 22.33 13.27 -0.15
N ALA A 12 23.51 13.84 -0.43
CA ALA A 12 24.64 13.86 0.52
C ALA A 12 24.28 14.45 1.90
N VAL A 13 23.45 15.49 1.94
CA VAL A 13 22.98 16.08 3.22
C VAL A 13 22.05 15.12 3.97
N LEU A 14 21.17 14.41 3.27
CA LEU A 14 20.25 13.45 3.89
C LEU A 14 20.98 12.22 4.43
N ASP A 15 21.95 11.71 3.69
CA ASP A 15 22.72 10.53 4.08
C ASP A 15 23.50 10.78 5.37
N LEU A 16 24.15 11.94 5.50
CA LEU A 16 24.89 12.30 6.72
C LEU A 16 23.97 12.50 7.93
N LEU A 17 22.76 13.04 7.72
CA LEU A 17 21.76 13.16 8.78
C LEU A 17 21.18 11.80 9.19
N GLN A 18 20.97 10.89 8.24
CA GLN A 18 20.51 9.52 8.51
C GLN A 18 21.54 8.69 9.26
N GLN A 19 22.83 8.94 9.00
CA GLN A 19 23.95 8.37 9.75
C GLN A 19 24.08 8.94 11.17
N GLY A 20 23.26 9.92 11.55
CA GLY A 20 23.20 10.49 12.90
C GLY A 20 24.26 11.54 13.20
N LEU A 21 24.98 12.06 12.19
CA LEU A 21 25.97 13.11 12.39
C LEU A 21 25.29 14.41 12.84
N SER A 22 25.97 15.14 13.73
CA SER A 22 25.53 16.47 14.13
C SER A 22 25.69 17.47 12.98
N GLN A 23 24.93 18.57 13.00
CA GLN A 23 25.04 19.63 11.98
C GLN A 23 26.44 20.25 11.91
N VAL A 24 27.22 20.18 12.99
CA VAL A 24 28.61 20.67 13.03
C VAL A 24 29.52 19.74 12.23
N GLU A 25 29.40 18.44 12.47
CA GLU A 25 30.21 17.42 11.78
C GLU A 25 29.83 17.32 10.30
N ALA A 26 28.54 17.28 9.99
CA ALA A 26 28.06 17.25 8.61
C ALA A 26 28.47 18.51 7.81
N ALA A 27 28.53 19.68 8.45
CA ALA A 27 29.03 20.89 7.80
C ALA A 27 30.53 20.81 7.51
N GLY A 28 31.30 20.20 8.42
CA GLY A 28 32.72 19.90 8.23
C GLY A 28 32.97 18.94 7.07
N GLU A 29 32.25 17.81 7.03
CA GLU A 29 32.35 16.80 5.96
C GLU A 29 31.97 17.36 4.58
N LEU A 30 30.93 18.21 4.52
CA LEU A 30 30.48 18.84 3.29
C LEU A 30 31.29 20.09 2.90
N GLY A 31 32.27 20.50 3.70
CA GLY A 31 33.11 21.67 3.45
C GLY A 31 32.34 23.00 3.42
N VAL A 32 31.21 23.09 4.15
CA VAL A 32 30.35 24.29 4.18
C VAL A 32 30.21 24.84 5.60
N SER A 33 29.79 26.10 5.69
CA SER A 33 29.49 26.69 7.00
C SER A 33 28.17 26.14 7.57
N ILE A 34 28.11 25.97 8.90
CA ILE A 34 26.91 25.51 9.62
C ILE A 34 25.66 26.32 9.23
N PRO A 35 25.69 27.67 9.10
CA PRO A 35 24.51 28.43 8.67
C PRO A 35 24.05 28.09 7.24
N THR A 36 24.96 27.68 6.36
CA THR A 36 24.63 27.26 4.99
C THR A 36 23.92 25.92 4.99
N LEU A 37 24.43 24.96 5.78
CA LEU A 37 23.79 23.65 5.97
C LEU A 37 22.40 23.80 6.60
N ALA A 38 22.27 24.59 7.67
CA ALA A 38 20.99 24.85 8.33
C ALA A 38 19.95 25.44 7.38
N LYS A 39 20.36 26.38 6.50
CA LYS A 39 19.49 26.94 5.47
C LYS A 39 19.05 25.89 4.44
N LYS A 40 19.94 24.99 4.02
CA LYS A 40 19.61 23.91 3.08
C LYS A 40 18.61 22.92 3.70
N ILE A 41 18.82 22.53 4.97
CA ILE A 41 17.89 21.67 5.73
C ILE A 41 16.50 22.34 5.84
N ALA A 42 16.45 23.63 6.17
CA ALA A 42 15.19 24.36 6.25
C ALA A 42 14.47 24.44 4.88
N GLU A 43 15.21 24.65 3.78
CA GLU A 43 14.66 24.63 2.42
C GLU A 43 14.09 23.24 2.08
N MET A 44 14.77 22.16 2.44
CA MET A 44 14.30 20.77 2.26
C MET A 44 13.01 20.48 3.05
N GLN A 45 12.98 20.81 4.34
CA GLN A 45 11.81 20.62 5.20
C GLN A 45 10.60 21.40 4.69
N THR A 46 10.80 22.63 4.21
CA THR A 46 9.74 23.44 3.62
C THR A 46 9.18 22.78 2.35
N LYS A 47 10.04 22.30 1.46
CA LYS A 47 9.62 21.59 0.23
C LYS A 47 8.87 20.28 0.56
N GLN A 48 9.34 19.52 1.55
CA GLN A 48 8.65 18.30 2.00
C GLN A 48 7.27 18.61 2.57
N GLY A 49 7.15 19.66 3.40
CA GLY A 49 5.87 20.13 3.91
C GLY A 49 4.90 20.55 2.80
N LEU A 50 5.40 21.16 1.72
CA LEU A 50 4.59 21.51 0.54
C LEU A 50 4.10 20.27 -0.23
N ILE A 51 4.95 19.25 -0.40
CA ILE A 51 4.56 17.99 -1.07
C ILE A 51 3.49 17.25 -0.25
N LEU A 52 3.63 17.20 1.07
CA LEU A 52 2.63 16.58 1.95
C LEU A 52 1.30 17.33 1.91
N LYS A 53 1.32 18.67 1.93
CA LYS A 53 0.12 19.50 1.74
C LYS A 53 -0.52 19.25 0.38
N TYR A 54 0.27 19.12 -0.68
CA TYR A 54 -0.23 18.81 -2.01
C TYR A 54 -0.89 17.44 -2.07
N ARG A 55 -0.30 16.40 -1.45
CA ARG A 55 -0.94 15.07 -1.37
C ARG A 55 -2.29 15.12 -0.64
N ALA A 56 -2.39 15.89 0.45
CA ALA A 56 -3.65 16.07 1.17
C ALA A 56 -4.71 16.78 0.30
N ILE A 57 -4.31 17.82 -0.44
CA ILE A 57 -5.20 18.51 -1.39
C ILE A 57 -5.60 17.58 -2.54
N GLN A 58 -4.67 16.81 -3.07
CA GLN A 58 -4.91 15.84 -4.13
C GLN A 58 -5.90 14.77 -3.69
N SER A 59 -5.78 14.25 -2.46
CA SER A 59 -6.75 13.30 -1.93
C SER A 59 -8.15 13.90 -1.81
N LEU A 60 -8.27 15.15 -1.39
CA LEU A 60 -9.57 15.83 -1.30
C LEU A 60 -10.19 16.05 -2.69
N GLN A 61 -9.39 16.49 -3.67
CA GLN A 61 -9.82 16.66 -5.05
C GLN A 61 -10.22 15.33 -5.70
N LEU A 62 -9.49 14.25 -5.39
CA LEU A 62 -9.83 12.91 -5.87
C LEU A 62 -11.17 12.46 -5.29
N THR A 63 -11.39 12.64 -4.00
CA THR A 63 -12.68 12.32 -3.36
C THR A 63 -13.81 13.15 -3.96
N GLU A 64 -13.61 14.44 -4.19
CA GLU A 64 -14.61 15.29 -4.84
C GLU A 64 -14.97 14.80 -6.25
N LEU A 65 -13.96 14.45 -7.05
CA LEU A 65 -14.17 13.90 -8.39
C LEU A 65 -14.90 12.56 -8.34
N GLN A 66 -14.56 11.69 -7.38
CA GLN A 66 -15.25 10.42 -7.16
C GLN A 66 -16.72 10.63 -6.82
N CYS A 67 -17.04 11.55 -5.91
CA CYS A 67 -18.43 11.90 -5.58
C CYS A 67 -19.19 12.37 -6.82
N ARG A 68 -18.60 13.27 -7.62
CA ARG A 68 -19.22 13.75 -8.87
C ARG A 68 -19.47 12.64 -9.87
N CYS A 69 -18.55 11.67 -9.98
CA CYS A 69 -18.74 10.51 -10.82
C CYS A 69 -19.89 9.63 -10.32
N LEU A 70 -20.01 9.41 -9.01
CA LEU A 70 -21.10 8.64 -8.41
C LEU A 70 -22.45 9.33 -8.61
N ASP A 71 -22.53 10.64 -8.40
CA ASP A 71 -23.76 11.42 -8.62
C ASP A 71 -24.20 11.39 -10.09
N ALA A 72 -23.24 11.26 -11.01
CA ALA A 72 -23.54 11.18 -12.43
C ALA A 72 -24.09 9.80 -12.85
N ILE A 73 -23.90 8.75 -12.05
CA ILE A 73 -24.42 7.40 -12.29
C ILE A 73 -25.87 7.36 -11.80
N THR A 74 -26.82 7.49 -12.72
CA THR A 74 -28.26 7.43 -12.42
C THR A 74 -28.90 6.17 -13.02
N PRO A 75 -30.02 5.67 -12.46
CA PRO A 75 -30.70 4.50 -12.99
C PRO A 75 -31.07 4.62 -14.47
N GLU A 76 -31.44 5.84 -14.91
CA GLU A 76 -31.82 6.13 -16.29
C GLU A 76 -30.63 5.97 -17.24
N LYS A 77 -29.43 6.41 -16.83
CA LYS A 77 -28.23 6.26 -17.64
C LYS A 77 -27.72 4.82 -17.67
N ILE A 78 -27.93 4.06 -16.60
CA ILE A 78 -27.62 2.62 -16.56
C ILE A 78 -28.55 1.87 -17.53
N ALA A 79 -29.85 2.22 -17.54
CA ALA A 79 -30.84 1.56 -18.39
C ALA A 79 -30.59 1.75 -19.89
N VAL A 80 -29.98 2.87 -20.28
CA VAL A 80 -29.66 3.21 -21.68
C VAL A 80 -28.20 2.86 -22.05
N ALA A 81 -27.41 2.36 -21.10
CA ALA A 81 -26.02 2.02 -21.36
C ALA A 81 -25.88 0.81 -22.30
N ASP A 82 -24.82 0.81 -23.10
CA ASP A 82 -24.52 -0.30 -24.00
C ASP A 82 -24.16 -1.57 -23.21
N LEU A 83 -24.54 -2.73 -23.74
CA LEU A 83 -24.27 -4.03 -23.11
C LEU A 83 -22.77 -4.22 -22.79
N LYS A 84 -21.88 -3.72 -23.65
CA LYS A 84 -20.43 -3.79 -23.44
C LYS A 84 -19.99 -3.05 -22.17
N ASP A 85 -20.56 -1.87 -21.93
CA ASP A 85 -20.22 -1.04 -20.77
C ASP A 85 -20.80 -1.64 -19.49
N LEU A 86 -22.00 -2.21 -19.56
CA LEU A 86 -22.62 -2.95 -18.44
C LEU A 86 -21.81 -4.20 -18.06
N VAL A 87 -21.33 -4.97 -19.04
CA VAL A 87 -20.46 -6.13 -18.79
C VAL A 87 -19.11 -5.70 -18.19
N GLY A 88 -18.54 -4.59 -18.67
CA GLY A 88 -17.33 -4.00 -18.11
C GLY A 88 -17.50 -3.58 -16.65
N ALA A 89 -18.60 -2.87 -16.35
CA ALA A 89 -18.95 -2.45 -15.00
C ALA A 89 -19.16 -3.66 -14.08
N TYR A 90 -19.90 -4.69 -14.54
CA TYR A 90 -20.11 -5.93 -13.79
C TYR A 90 -18.80 -6.63 -13.44
N LYS A 91 -17.87 -6.76 -14.40
CA LYS A 91 -16.56 -7.36 -14.16
C LYS A 91 -15.80 -6.62 -13.06
N ILE A 92 -15.74 -5.29 -13.14
CA ILE A 92 -15.02 -4.47 -12.15
C ILE A 92 -15.66 -4.62 -10.76
N LEU A 93 -16.99 -4.62 -10.68
CA LEU A 93 -17.70 -4.81 -9.42
C LEU A 93 -17.42 -6.20 -8.83
N LYS A 94 -17.40 -7.25 -9.66
CA LYS A 94 -17.11 -8.62 -9.22
C LYS A 94 -15.66 -8.78 -8.75
N ASP A 95 -14.71 -8.17 -9.46
CA ASP A 95 -13.30 -8.15 -9.06
C ASP A 95 -13.11 -7.46 -7.69
N LYS A 96 -13.89 -6.39 -7.41
CA LYS A 96 -13.86 -5.70 -6.11
C LYS A 96 -14.55 -6.48 -4.99
N GLU A 97 -15.64 -7.16 -5.28
CA GLU A 97 -16.31 -8.06 -4.33
C GLU A 97 -15.35 -9.15 -3.84
N LEU A 98 -14.61 -9.79 -4.76
CA LEU A 98 -13.60 -10.81 -4.42
C LEU A 98 -12.48 -10.27 -3.52
N VAL A 99 -12.06 -9.01 -3.73
CA VAL A 99 -11.06 -8.35 -2.87
C VAL A 99 -11.61 -8.08 -1.47
N VAL A 100 -12.88 -7.68 -1.34
CA VAL A 100 -13.54 -7.41 -0.05
C VAL A 100 -13.81 -8.69 0.72
N GLU A 101 -14.18 -9.77 0.04
CA GLU A 101 -14.40 -11.10 0.61
C GLU A 101 -13.11 -11.83 1.01
N GLY A 102 -11.95 -11.18 0.90
CA GLY A 102 -10.67 -11.76 1.29
C GLY A 102 -10.23 -12.89 0.38
N GLN A 103 -10.67 -12.89 -0.88
CA GLN A 103 -10.11 -13.68 -1.99
C GLN A 103 -9.34 -12.74 -2.91
N PRO A 104 -8.17 -12.21 -2.51
CA PRO A 104 -7.52 -11.18 -3.29
C PRO A 104 -6.97 -11.86 -4.54
N THR A 105 -7.42 -11.39 -5.70
CA THR A 105 -7.02 -11.88 -7.01
C THR A 105 -5.52 -11.75 -7.25
N GLU A 106 -4.81 -10.97 -6.43
CA GLU A 106 -3.35 -10.81 -6.47
C GLU A 106 -2.74 -10.56 -5.07
N ILE A 107 -2.83 -11.49 -4.10
CA ILE A 107 -1.83 -11.44 -3.02
C ILE A 107 -0.52 -11.96 -3.61
N ARG A 108 0.46 -11.07 -3.85
CA ARG A 108 1.82 -11.44 -4.25
C ARG A 108 2.79 -11.05 -3.13
N GLY A 109 3.84 -11.86 -2.95
CA GLY A 109 4.92 -11.61 -1.99
C GLY A 109 4.64 -12.13 -0.59
N LEU A 110 5.27 -11.51 0.42
CA LEU A 110 5.32 -12.03 1.80
C LEU A 110 3.93 -12.21 2.45
N VAL A 111 2.97 -11.34 2.14
CA VAL A 111 1.61 -11.45 2.67
C VAL A 111 0.92 -12.72 2.15
N ALA A 112 1.17 -13.12 0.90
CA ALA A 112 0.62 -14.35 0.34
C ALA A 112 1.19 -15.59 1.05
N TYR A 113 2.49 -15.56 1.29
CA TYR A 113 3.20 -16.63 2.00
C TYR A 113 2.71 -16.78 3.44
N LEU A 114 2.46 -15.67 4.14
CA LEU A 114 1.92 -15.68 5.51
C LEU A 114 0.48 -16.23 5.55
N VAL A 115 -0.37 -15.83 4.61
CA VAL A 115 -1.74 -16.37 4.49
C VAL A 115 -1.72 -17.88 4.19
N GLU A 116 -0.79 -18.36 3.38
CA GLU A 116 -0.65 -19.80 3.07
C GLU A 116 -0.15 -20.61 4.28
N LEU A 117 0.79 -20.06 5.06
CA LEU A 117 1.23 -20.67 6.32
C LEU A 117 0.10 -20.73 7.35
N GLU A 118 -0.72 -19.69 7.44
CA GLU A 118 -1.86 -19.64 8.35
C GLU A 118 -2.92 -20.70 7.99
N LYS A 119 -3.24 -20.85 6.69
CA LYS A 119 -4.12 -21.92 6.20
C LYS A 119 -3.58 -23.32 6.51
N ARG A 120 -2.27 -23.55 6.35
CA ARG A 120 -1.64 -24.84 6.70
C ARG A 120 -1.69 -25.13 8.19
N ASN A 121 -1.47 -24.12 9.03
CA ASN A 121 -1.58 -24.28 10.49
C ASN A 121 -3.00 -24.58 10.92
N LEU A 122 -4.00 -23.94 10.32
CA LEU A 122 -5.42 -24.23 10.57
C LEU A 122 -5.75 -25.69 10.22
N ALA A 123 -5.34 -26.17 9.05
CA ALA A 123 -5.52 -27.57 8.63
C ALA A 123 -4.80 -28.60 9.51
N LEU A 124 -3.72 -28.20 10.20
CA LEU A 124 -3.02 -29.05 11.18
C LEU A 124 -3.64 -28.97 12.59
N SER A 125 -4.46 -27.95 12.86
CA SER A 125 -5.10 -27.72 14.15
C SER A 125 -6.53 -28.28 14.24
N GLU A 126 -7.13 -28.66 13.11
CA GLU A 126 -8.38 -29.41 13.13
C GLU A 126 -8.10 -30.83 13.64
N PRO A 127 -8.77 -31.30 14.71
CA PRO A 127 -8.63 -32.66 15.17
C PRO A 127 -9.14 -33.60 14.08
N ILE A 128 -8.29 -34.53 13.64
CA ILE A 128 -8.71 -35.65 12.79
C ILE A 128 -9.77 -36.42 13.58
N ASP A 129 -11.01 -36.37 13.13
CA ASP A 129 -12.07 -37.23 13.66
C ASP A 129 -11.78 -38.66 13.21
N VAL A 130 -11.15 -39.43 14.10
CA VAL A 130 -10.77 -40.83 13.87
C VAL A 130 -11.96 -41.79 13.91
N SER A 131 -13.20 -41.30 14.09
CA SER A 131 -14.40 -42.14 14.12
C SER A 131 -14.70 -42.88 12.81
N GLU A 132 -14.13 -42.45 11.67
CA GLU A 132 -14.28 -43.16 10.39
C GLU A 132 -13.34 -44.37 10.20
N PHE A 133 -12.38 -44.61 11.10
CA PHE A 133 -11.42 -45.72 10.96
C PHE A 133 -11.81 -47.02 11.68
N GLU A 134 -12.81 -47.01 12.58
CA GLU A 134 -13.18 -48.20 13.36
C GLU A 134 -14.17 -49.15 12.63
N GLU A 135 -14.84 -48.72 11.56
CA GLU A 135 -15.81 -49.57 10.84
C GLU A 135 -15.18 -50.67 9.95
N PHE A 136 -13.86 -50.67 9.75
CA PHE A 136 -13.21 -51.60 8.81
C PHE A 136 -12.67 -52.91 9.42
N GLN A 137 -12.73 -53.11 10.75
CA GLN A 137 -12.16 -54.31 11.38
C GLN A 137 -13.17 -55.40 11.83
N GLU A 138 -14.49 -55.14 11.88
CA GLU A 138 -15.45 -56.17 12.36
C GLU A 138 -16.11 -57.03 11.27
N GLY A 139 -15.75 -56.85 9.99
CA GLY A 139 -16.51 -57.42 8.87
C GLY A 139 -15.80 -58.42 7.97
N LYS A 140 -15.01 -59.39 8.48
CA LYS A 140 -14.54 -60.52 7.64
C LYS A 140 -14.12 -61.78 8.42
N THR A 141 -15.10 -62.50 8.93
CA THR A 141 -14.99 -63.96 9.14
C THR A 141 -16.23 -64.62 8.52
N LEU A 142 -16.09 -64.98 7.25
CA LEU A 142 -17.02 -65.81 6.49
C LEU A 142 -16.85 -67.28 6.90
N GLN A 143 -17.93 -67.93 7.32
CA GLN A 143 -18.27 -69.31 6.93
C GLN A 143 -19.66 -69.30 6.33
#